data_AF-A0AAV0VLQ7-F1
#
_entry.id   AF-A0AAV0VLQ7-F1
#
_cell.length_a   1.000
_cell.length_b   1.000
_cell.length_c   1.000
_cell.angle_alpha   90.00
_cell.angle_beta   90.00
_cell.angle_gamma   90.00
#
_symmetry.space_group_name_H-M   'P 1'
#
loop_
_entity.id
_entity.type
_entity.pdbx_description
1 polymer ?
#
loop_
_entity_poly.entity_id
_entity_poly.type
_entity_poly.pdbx_seq_one_letter_code
_entity_poly.pdbx_strand_id
1 'polypeptide(L)'
;MEVNDNNLRSQYTIGSNDFILVDEVGERPKKNVKEKFHEFSSCLNSNSKTVFTYKTITKRLPILQWWPTYSTADCIGDLLAGITVGLTLIPQSMAYSALAGLPPQQGLYGSFVGSLMYVFLGTCKEVPMGPTAIVSLMTYNTLHGLGPVYGTLLCFLTGVIQLIMSVVGLGFLIDFISGPVNSGFTSAVAILIVASQIKDLIGIKAAGTTLLDMIISISKDINHFQLGDTWLGIICIVVILLLRRMALCQIGPKDVKEQTTFHKIMNRTMWLIGTFRNSIVVIVSSYVGYVYITSSGHDVTSSEIPPIPFKVVGKIPSGLPEFDLPKFSITRDNGTTVGFFEMVSEYRVLEL
;
A
#
# COMPACT_ATOMS: atom_id res chain seq x y z
N MET A 1 -17.94 -36.15 18.42
CA MET A 1 -16.70 -35.46 18.02
C MET A 1 -16.96 -33.98 18.11
N GLU A 2 -16.70 -33.41 19.29
CA GLU A 2 -16.82 -31.99 19.58
C GLU A 2 -15.71 -31.25 18.84
N VAL A 3 -16.09 -30.55 17.77
CA VAL A 3 -15.23 -29.56 17.13
C VAL A 3 -15.49 -28.24 17.87
N ASN A 4 -14.41 -27.69 18.42
CA ASN A 4 -14.34 -26.57 19.34
C ASN A 4 -14.91 -25.27 18.72
N ASP A 5 -16.19 -24.96 18.98
CA ASP A 5 -16.95 -23.79 18.49
C ASP A 5 -16.37 -22.43 18.95
N ASN A 6 -15.43 -22.42 19.90
CA ASN A 6 -14.82 -21.20 20.43
C ASN A 6 -13.86 -20.50 19.44
N ASN A 7 -13.29 -21.21 18.46
CA ASN A 7 -12.37 -20.60 17.48
C ASN A 7 -13.09 -19.75 16.41
N LEU A 8 -14.34 -20.06 16.08
CA LEU A 8 -15.11 -19.32 15.05
C LEU A 8 -15.72 -18.02 15.60
N ARG A 9 -15.98 -17.94 16.90
CA ARG A 9 -16.54 -16.75 17.55
C ARG A 9 -15.51 -15.62 17.73
N SER A 10 -14.23 -15.93 17.91
CA SER A 10 -13.17 -14.93 18.09
C SER A 10 -12.88 -14.12 16.82
N GLN A 11 -13.14 -14.68 15.63
CA GLN A 11 -12.84 -14.02 14.35
C GLN A 11 -13.82 -12.90 13.95
N TYR A 12 -15.02 -12.86 14.53
CA TYR A 12 -16.09 -11.95 14.10
C TYR A 12 -16.33 -10.74 15.01
N THR A 13 -15.68 -10.67 16.17
CA THR A 13 -15.78 -9.56 17.13
C THR A 13 -14.48 -8.75 17.23
N ILE A 14 -13.72 -8.59 16.14
CA ILE A 14 -12.54 -7.73 16.15
C ILE A 14 -12.98 -6.30 15.86
N GLY A 15 -13.38 -5.58 16.91
CA GLY A 15 -13.58 -4.13 16.89
C GLY A 15 -12.23 -3.40 16.93
N SER A 16 -12.20 -2.16 16.44
CA SER A 16 -10.99 -1.30 16.40
C SER A 16 -10.28 -1.09 17.75
N ASN A 17 -10.90 -1.45 18.87
CA ASN A 17 -10.30 -1.32 20.20
C ASN A 17 -9.43 -2.55 20.59
N ASP A 18 -9.64 -3.72 19.97
CA ASP A 18 -8.83 -4.92 20.25
C ASP A 18 -7.55 -4.99 19.42
N PHE A 19 -7.40 -4.11 18.42
CA PHE A 19 -6.15 -3.98 17.64
C PHE A 19 -4.99 -3.37 18.47
N ILE A 20 -5.28 -2.88 19.67
CA ILE A 20 -4.29 -2.30 20.61
C ILE A 20 -3.89 -3.29 21.70
N LEU A 21 -4.58 -4.44 21.82
CA LEU A 21 -4.04 -5.55 22.60
C LEU A 21 -3.05 -6.29 21.70
N VAL A 22 -1.81 -5.83 21.75
CA VAL A 22 -0.64 -6.64 21.44
C VAL A 22 -0.81 -7.92 22.26
N ASP A 23 -1.33 -8.99 21.65
CA ASP A 23 -1.09 -10.33 22.16
C ASP A 23 0.43 -10.40 22.34
N GLU A 24 0.86 -10.57 23.59
CA GLU A 24 2.26 -10.77 23.93
C GLU A 24 2.74 -11.98 23.13
N VAL A 25 3.35 -11.71 21.97
CA VAL A 25 4.20 -12.65 21.26
C VAL A 25 5.26 -13.00 22.30
N GLY A 26 5.13 -14.20 22.87
CA GLY A 26 5.93 -14.64 24.03
C GLY A 26 7.36 -14.14 23.91
N GLU A 27 7.81 -13.42 24.93
CA GLU A 27 9.10 -12.74 24.94
C GLU A 27 10.19 -13.69 24.41
N ARG A 28 10.66 -13.45 23.19
CA ARG A 28 11.90 -14.08 22.74
C ARG A 28 12.99 -13.54 23.67
N PRO A 29 13.88 -14.38 24.20
CA PRO A 29 14.91 -13.93 25.14
C PRO A 29 15.68 -12.76 24.51
N LYS A 30 15.67 -11.60 25.18
CA LYS A 30 16.37 -10.38 24.74
C LYS A 30 17.86 -10.67 24.73
N LYS A 31 18.39 -11.11 23.58
CA LYS A 31 19.84 -11.32 23.38
C LYS A 31 20.55 -9.98 23.55
N ASN A 32 21.61 -9.97 24.35
CA ASN A 32 22.38 -8.76 24.64
C ASN A 32 23.08 -8.22 23.38
N VAL A 33 23.22 -6.89 23.27
CA VAL A 33 23.89 -6.20 22.15
C VAL A 33 25.26 -6.80 21.85
N LYS A 34 25.99 -7.19 22.90
CA LYS A 34 27.32 -7.80 22.82
C LYS A 34 27.32 -9.19 22.15
N GLU A 35 26.29 -9.99 22.38
CA GLU A 35 26.15 -11.34 21.79
C GLU A 35 25.79 -11.26 20.30
N LYS A 36 24.90 -10.33 19.92
CA LYS A 36 24.57 -10.10 18.50
C LYS A 36 25.75 -9.49 17.73
N PHE A 37 26.54 -8.61 18.35
CA PHE A 37 27.75 -8.06 17.73
C PHE A 37 28.82 -9.14 17.51
N HIS A 38 28.93 -10.09 18.43
CA HIS A 38 29.79 -11.26 18.25
C HIS A 38 29.29 -12.19 17.12
N GLU A 39 27.98 -12.35 16.98
CA GLU A 39 27.34 -13.08 15.87
C GLU A 39 27.61 -12.39 14.51
N PHE A 40 27.57 -11.05 14.47
CA PHE A 40 27.91 -10.24 13.29
C PHE A 40 29.39 -10.33 12.92
N SER A 41 30.30 -10.17 13.89
CA SER A 41 31.75 -10.29 13.70
C SER A 41 32.14 -11.70 13.23
N SER A 42 31.50 -12.74 13.78
CA SER A 42 31.67 -14.11 13.32
C SER A 42 31.13 -14.36 11.91
N CYS A 43 30.07 -13.65 11.50
CA CYS A 43 29.51 -13.71 10.14
C CYS A 43 30.45 -13.05 9.12
N LEU A 44 31.05 -11.91 9.47
CA LEU A 44 32.05 -11.20 8.67
C LEU A 44 33.34 -12.01 8.48
N ASN A 45 33.73 -12.82 9.47
CA ASN A 45 34.95 -13.62 9.44
C ASN A 45 34.74 -15.07 8.96
N SER A 46 33.51 -15.48 8.64
CA SER A 46 33.24 -16.83 8.13
C SER A 46 33.46 -16.87 6.62
N ASN A 47 34.49 -17.61 6.21
CA ASN A 47 34.77 -18.01 4.82
C ASN A 47 33.50 -18.21 3.97
N SER A 48 33.51 -17.64 2.76
CA SER A 48 32.41 -17.61 1.78
C SER A 48 31.77 -18.99 1.45
N LYS A 49 32.39 -20.10 1.85
CA LYS A 49 31.90 -21.47 1.62
C LYS A 49 30.76 -21.89 2.57
N THR A 50 30.58 -21.22 3.72
CA THR A 50 29.50 -21.55 4.69
C THR A 50 28.18 -20.82 4.36
N VAL A 51 28.23 -19.79 3.50
CA VAL A 51 27.06 -18.98 3.09
C VAL A 51 26.09 -19.76 2.20
N PHE A 52 26.58 -20.76 1.46
CA PHE A 52 25.83 -21.54 0.47
C PHE A 52 25.41 -22.95 0.95
N THR A 53 25.34 -23.19 2.25
CA THR A 53 24.78 -24.46 2.77
C THR A 53 23.26 -24.47 2.58
N TYR A 54 22.67 -25.60 2.17
CA TYR A 54 21.23 -25.78 1.94
C TYR A 54 20.36 -25.21 3.09
N LYS A 55 20.78 -25.42 4.34
CA LYS A 55 20.12 -24.92 5.56
C LYS A 55 20.11 -23.39 5.70
N THR A 56 21.10 -22.70 5.13
CA THR A 56 21.19 -21.23 5.09
C THR A 56 20.33 -20.67 3.97
N ILE A 57 20.29 -21.34 2.82
CA ILE A 57 19.46 -20.96 1.66
C ILE A 57 17.98 -21.10 2.01
N THR A 58 17.54 -22.19 2.63
CA THR A 58 16.14 -22.36 3.07
C THR A 58 15.74 -21.36 4.14
N LYS A 59 16.68 -20.81 4.92
CA LYS A 59 16.41 -19.75 5.90
C LYS A 59 16.33 -18.36 5.26
N ARG A 60 17.01 -18.13 4.14
CA ARG A 60 17.01 -16.84 3.40
C ARG A 60 15.95 -16.75 2.30
N LEU A 61 15.46 -17.88 1.80
CA LEU A 61 14.37 -17.98 0.83
C LEU A 61 13.18 -18.71 1.48
N PRO A 62 12.28 -17.98 2.17
CA PRO A 62 11.13 -18.57 2.86
C PRO A 62 10.23 -19.39 1.92
N ILE A 63 10.23 -19.08 0.61
CA ILE A 63 9.49 -19.83 -0.42
C ILE A 63 9.77 -21.33 -0.40
N LEU A 64 11.01 -21.73 -0.13
CA LEU A 64 11.39 -23.14 -0.10
C LEU A 64 10.80 -23.88 1.12
N GLN A 65 10.43 -23.15 2.18
CA GLN A 65 9.84 -23.74 3.38
C GLN A 65 8.34 -23.97 3.21
N TRP A 66 7.63 -23.02 2.59
CA TRP A 66 6.18 -23.10 2.52
C TRP A 66 5.64 -23.80 1.28
N TRP A 67 6.36 -23.73 0.15
CA TRP A 67 5.95 -24.38 -1.10
C TRP A 67 5.63 -25.88 -0.93
N PRO A 68 6.41 -26.69 -0.20
CA PRO A 68 6.13 -28.13 -0.04
C PRO A 68 4.90 -28.43 0.82
N THR A 69 4.51 -27.50 1.69
CA THR A 69 3.38 -27.65 2.62
C THR A 69 2.06 -27.11 2.07
N TYR A 70 2.07 -26.61 0.82
CA TYR A 70 0.96 -25.88 0.24
C TYR A 70 -0.16 -26.81 -0.25
N SER A 71 -1.39 -26.62 0.27
CA SER A 71 -2.55 -27.44 -0.07
C SER A 71 -3.35 -26.87 -1.25
N THR A 72 -4.14 -27.71 -1.91
CA THR A 72 -5.10 -27.28 -2.95
C THR A 72 -6.22 -26.41 -2.38
N ALA A 73 -6.58 -26.61 -1.11
CA ALA A 73 -7.53 -25.74 -0.41
C ALA A 73 -6.97 -24.32 -0.22
N ASP A 74 -5.67 -24.20 0.09
CA ASP A 74 -4.97 -22.92 0.23
C ASP A 74 -4.93 -22.19 -1.10
N CYS A 75 -4.69 -22.92 -2.21
CA CYS A 75 -4.70 -22.35 -3.57
C CYS A 75 -6.02 -21.63 -3.90
N ILE A 76 -7.17 -22.23 -3.57
CA ILE A 76 -8.48 -21.61 -3.84
C ILE A 76 -8.68 -20.39 -2.94
N GLY A 77 -8.29 -20.48 -1.66
CA GLY A 77 -8.36 -19.37 -0.71
C GLY A 77 -7.50 -18.18 -1.15
N ASP A 78 -6.25 -18.44 -1.50
CA ASP A 78 -5.27 -17.44 -1.92
C ASP A 78 -5.61 -16.85 -3.29
N LEU A 79 -6.20 -17.61 -4.20
CA LEU A 79 -6.69 -17.08 -5.48
C LEU A 79 -7.80 -16.05 -5.26
N LEU A 80 -8.78 -16.38 -4.41
CA LEU A 80 -9.87 -15.46 -4.09
C LEU A 80 -9.36 -14.22 -3.35
N ALA A 81 -8.49 -14.41 -2.35
CA ALA A 81 -7.86 -13.31 -1.62
C ALA A 81 -7.01 -12.43 -2.54
N GLY A 82 -6.22 -13.04 -3.43
CA GLY A 82 -5.38 -12.36 -4.42
C GLY A 82 -6.18 -11.52 -5.40
N ILE A 83 -7.32 -12.01 -5.89
CA ILE A 83 -8.23 -11.22 -6.74
C ILE A 83 -8.79 -10.02 -5.98
N THR A 84 -9.27 -10.21 -4.74
CA THR A 84 -9.81 -9.10 -3.93
C THR A 84 -8.75 -8.05 -3.61
N VAL A 85 -7.58 -8.49 -3.14
CA VAL A 85 -6.46 -7.62 -2.78
C VAL A 85 -5.93 -6.91 -4.03
N GLY A 86 -5.73 -7.63 -5.13
CA GLY A 86 -5.27 -7.07 -6.41
C GLY A 86 -6.20 -5.98 -6.94
N LEU A 87 -7.52 -6.24 -6.96
CA LEU A 87 -8.51 -5.24 -7.37
C LEU A 87 -8.53 -4.00 -6.48
N THR A 88 -8.11 -4.12 -5.21
CA THR A 88 -7.99 -2.98 -4.29
C THR A 88 -6.66 -2.25 -4.49
N LEU A 89 -5.58 -2.98 -4.74
CA LEU A 89 -4.23 -2.44 -4.91
C LEU A 89 -4.09 -1.61 -6.19
N ILE A 90 -4.80 -1.94 -7.27
CA ILE A 90 -4.75 -1.18 -8.53
C ILE A 90 -5.09 0.31 -8.33
N PRO A 91 -6.31 0.69 -7.88
CA PRO A 91 -6.66 2.09 -7.65
C PRO A 91 -5.83 2.73 -6.53
N GLN A 92 -5.51 1.97 -5.47
CA GLN A 92 -4.69 2.45 -4.37
C GLN A 92 -3.28 2.84 -4.82
N SER A 93 -2.65 2.02 -5.66
CA SER A 93 -1.30 2.28 -6.18
C SER A 93 -1.25 3.53 -7.04
N MET A 94 -2.25 3.72 -7.92
CA MET A 94 -2.37 4.90 -8.77
C MET A 94 -2.53 6.18 -7.94
N ALA A 95 -3.41 6.14 -6.94
CA ALA A 95 -3.63 7.27 -6.03
C ALA A 95 -2.35 7.64 -5.27
N TYR A 96 -1.60 6.65 -4.79
CA TYR A 96 -0.36 6.88 -4.06
C TYR A 96 0.79 7.40 -4.93
N SER A 97 0.94 6.94 -6.17
CA SER A 97 1.86 7.60 -7.11
C SER A 97 1.49 9.05 -7.38
N ALA A 98 0.18 9.35 -7.48
CA ALA A 98 -0.28 10.74 -7.64
C ALA A 98 0.03 11.58 -6.39
N LEU A 99 -0.08 11.03 -5.18
CA LEU A 99 0.38 11.69 -3.95
C LEU A 99 1.88 11.94 -3.95
N ALA A 100 2.67 11.04 -4.54
CA ALA A 100 4.12 11.21 -4.71
C ALA A 100 4.49 12.27 -5.78
N GLY A 101 3.51 12.84 -6.48
CA GLY A 101 3.74 13.74 -7.61
C GLY A 101 4.31 13.00 -8.84
N LEU A 102 4.12 11.69 -8.92
CA LEU A 102 4.60 10.84 -9.99
C LEU A 102 3.44 10.36 -10.88
N PRO A 103 3.72 10.00 -12.15
CA PRO A 103 2.71 9.43 -13.02
C PRO A 103 2.07 8.15 -12.45
N PRO A 104 0.75 7.94 -12.61
CA PRO A 104 0.01 6.79 -12.04
C PRO A 104 0.61 5.41 -12.33
N GLN A 105 1.20 5.23 -13.52
CA GLN A 105 1.83 3.96 -13.91
C GLN A 105 2.99 3.55 -13.01
N GLN A 106 3.71 4.50 -12.39
CA GLN A 106 4.83 4.18 -11.50
C GLN A 106 4.34 3.45 -10.24
N GLY A 107 3.15 3.79 -9.74
CA GLY A 107 2.52 3.07 -8.63
C GLY A 107 2.17 1.63 -9.00
N LEU A 108 1.63 1.42 -10.22
CA LEU A 108 1.28 0.09 -10.72
C LEU A 108 2.52 -0.79 -10.93
N TYR A 109 3.60 -0.24 -11.48
CA TYR A 109 4.86 -0.97 -11.63
C TYR A 109 5.46 -1.32 -10.27
N GLY A 110 5.42 -0.39 -9.31
CA GLY A 110 5.92 -0.60 -7.95
C GLY A 110 5.18 -1.72 -7.21
N SER A 111 3.84 -1.77 -7.28
CA SER A 111 3.06 -2.83 -6.62
C SER A 111 3.23 -4.19 -7.30
N PHE A 112 3.32 -4.23 -8.63
CA PHE A 112 3.57 -5.48 -9.37
C PHE A 112 4.96 -6.06 -9.05
N VAL A 113 6.02 -5.29 -9.24
CA VAL A 113 7.40 -5.74 -9.00
C VAL A 113 7.64 -6.00 -7.51
N GLY A 114 7.13 -5.13 -6.63
CA GLY A 114 7.26 -5.27 -5.18
C GLY A 114 6.61 -6.55 -4.66
N SER A 115 5.38 -6.86 -5.11
CA SER A 115 4.71 -8.12 -4.77
C SER A 115 5.46 -9.34 -5.29
N LEU A 116 5.94 -9.29 -6.55
CA LEU A 116 6.69 -10.40 -7.14
C LEU A 116 8.00 -10.69 -6.37
N MET A 117 8.74 -9.65 -5.99
CA MET A 117 9.96 -9.81 -5.18
C MET A 117 9.65 -10.35 -3.79
N TYR A 118 8.55 -9.92 -3.18
CA TYR A 118 8.13 -10.35 -1.85
C TYR A 118 7.70 -11.82 -1.81
N VAL A 119 7.21 -12.41 -2.91
CA VAL A 119 6.94 -13.86 -3.00
C VAL A 119 8.20 -14.70 -2.72
N PHE A 120 9.37 -14.25 -3.18
CA PHE A 120 10.63 -14.98 -3.01
C PHE A 120 11.32 -14.71 -1.67
N LEU A 121 11.29 -13.45 -1.22
CA LEU A 121 12.08 -12.96 -0.08
C LEU A 121 11.24 -12.73 1.19
N GLY A 122 9.92 -12.68 1.07
CA GLY A 122 8.99 -12.34 2.14
C GLY A 122 8.89 -13.42 3.19
N THR A 123 8.90 -13.01 4.46
CA THR A 123 8.80 -13.91 5.61
C THR A 123 7.35 -14.21 6.01
N CYS A 124 6.42 -13.30 5.71
CA CYS A 124 5.00 -13.42 6.05
C CYS A 124 4.17 -13.58 4.77
N LYS A 125 3.41 -14.67 4.65
CA LYS A 125 2.66 -15.03 3.43
C LYS A 125 1.49 -14.09 3.09
N GLU A 126 0.91 -13.47 4.11
CA GLU A 126 -0.36 -12.75 4.02
C GLU A 126 -0.19 -11.25 3.72
N VAL A 127 1.05 -10.73 3.70
CA VAL A 127 1.31 -9.29 3.59
C VAL A 127 1.40 -8.88 2.12
N PRO A 128 0.48 -8.04 1.62
CA PRO A 128 0.62 -7.45 0.29
C PRO A 128 1.69 -6.36 0.30
N MET A 129 2.56 -6.36 -0.72
CA MET A 129 3.57 -5.31 -0.92
C MET A 129 3.17 -4.34 -2.03
N GLY A 130 3.25 -3.06 -1.73
CA GLY A 130 2.92 -2.00 -2.67
C GLY A 130 3.28 -0.63 -2.10
N PRO A 131 3.06 0.43 -2.89
CA PRO A 131 3.25 1.79 -2.39
C PRO A 131 2.32 2.04 -1.21
N THR A 132 2.77 2.89 -0.28
CA THR A 132 1.98 3.33 0.87
C THR A 132 1.86 4.84 0.88
N ALA A 133 0.82 5.37 1.52
CA ALA A 133 0.58 6.81 1.57
C ALA A 133 1.77 7.58 2.20
N ILE A 134 2.37 7.04 3.26
CA ILE A 134 3.49 7.67 3.97
C ILE A 134 4.71 7.77 3.06
N VAL A 135 5.12 6.64 2.45
CA VAL A 135 6.29 6.61 1.56
C VAL A 135 6.06 7.51 0.36
N SER A 136 4.83 7.59 -0.14
CA SER A 136 4.46 8.48 -1.25
C SER A 136 4.62 9.94 -0.86
N LEU A 137 4.14 10.35 0.31
CA LEU A 137 4.30 11.72 0.80
C LEU A 137 5.76 12.07 1.09
N MET A 138 6.54 11.16 1.70
CA MET A 138 7.98 11.35 1.90
C MET A 138 8.73 11.46 0.58
N THR A 139 8.33 10.68 -0.42
CA THR A 139 8.86 10.76 -1.78
C THR A 139 8.53 12.11 -2.42
N TYR A 140 7.28 12.59 -2.28
CA TYR A 140 6.90 13.93 -2.74
C TYR A 140 7.75 15.02 -2.08
N ASN A 141 7.93 14.95 -0.76
CA ASN A 141 8.73 15.88 0.02
C ASN A 141 10.22 15.85 -0.33
N THR A 142 10.71 14.78 -0.95
CA THR A 142 12.11 14.67 -1.39
C THR A 142 12.27 15.08 -2.85
N LEU A 143 11.29 14.77 -3.69
CA LEU A 143 11.33 14.99 -5.13
C LEU A 143 10.86 16.38 -5.56
N HIS A 144 9.87 16.98 -4.88
CA HIS A 144 9.33 18.31 -5.24
C HIS A 144 8.96 18.47 -6.74
N GLY A 145 8.54 17.40 -7.41
CA GLY A 145 8.20 17.43 -8.83
C GLY A 145 9.39 17.37 -9.81
N LEU A 146 10.59 17.00 -9.36
CA LEU A 146 11.77 16.74 -10.21
C LEU A 146 11.55 15.63 -11.26
N GLY A 147 10.47 14.87 -11.12
CA GLY A 147 10.00 13.90 -12.11
C GLY A 147 10.40 12.45 -11.82
N PRO A 148 10.00 11.52 -12.70
CA PRO A 148 10.12 10.08 -12.46
C PRO A 148 11.56 9.57 -12.43
N VAL A 149 12.48 10.18 -13.19
CA VAL A 149 13.90 9.76 -13.22
C VAL A 149 14.55 9.93 -11.84
N TYR A 150 14.30 11.05 -11.17
CA TYR A 150 14.74 11.30 -9.81
C TYR A 150 14.06 10.36 -8.81
N GLY A 151 12.79 10.00 -9.03
CA GLY A 151 12.08 9.01 -8.22
C GLY A 151 12.70 7.61 -8.32
N THR A 152 13.09 7.17 -9.52
CA THR A 152 13.77 5.88 -9.72
C THR A 152 15.15 5.87 -9.05
N LEU A 153 15.93 6.96 -9.17
CA LEU A 153 17.22 7.07 -8.50
C LEU A 153 17.07 7.06 -6.96
N LEU A 154 16.07 7.76 -6.44
CA LEU A 154 15.76 7.77 -5.01
C LEU A 154 15.40 6.37 -4.51
N CYS A 155 14.53 5.66 -5.22
CA CYS A 155 14.15 4.28 -4.92
C CYS A 155 15.37 3.33 -4.93
N PHE A 156 16.28 3.51 -5.88
CA PHE A 156 17.51 2.72 -5.93
C PHE A 156 18.41 3.01 -4.71
N LEU A 157 18.64 4.29 -4.40
CA LEU A 157 19.49 4.69 -3.27
C LEU A 157 18.91 4.22 -1.93
N THR A 158 17.60 4.36 -1.72
CA THR A 158 16.94 3.85 -0.51
C THR A 158 17.05 2.33 -0.39
N GLY A 159 16.94 1.60 -1.51
CA GLY A 159 17.19 0.17 -1.57
C GLY A 159 18.62 -0.22 -1.18
N VAL A 160 19.63 0.50 -1.68
CA VAL A 160 21.03 0.29 -1.30
C VAL A 160 21.25 0.55 0.19
N ILE A 161 20.70 1.65 0.72
CA ILE A 161 20.79 1.97 2.15
C ILE A 161 20.11 0.88 2.99
N GLN A 162 18.94 0.40 2.58
CA GLN A 162 18.22 -0.67 3.27
C GLN A 162 18.99 -1.99 3.24
N LEU A 163 19.68 -2.31 2.14
CA LEU A 163 20.58 -3.48 2.07
C LEU A 163 21.76 -3.32 3.03
N ILE A 164 22.40 -2.14 3.09
CA ILE A 164 23.49 -1.87 4.03
C ILE A 164 23.01 -2.02 5.47
N MET A 165 21.86 -1.42 5.82
CA MET A 165 21.26 -1.55 7.15
C MET A 165 20.95 -3.01 7.50
N SER A 166 20.46 -3.78 6.53
CA SER A 166 20.20 -5.22 6.70
C SER A 166 21.48 -6.02 6.95
N VAL A 167 22.55 -5.75 6.20
CA VAL A 167 23.86 -6.41 6.37
C VAL A 167 24.44 -6.10 7.74
N VAL A 168 24.40 -4.84 8.19
CA VAL A 168 24.88 -4.42 9.52
C VAL A 168 23.96 -4.93 10.64
N GLY A 169 22.78 -5.48 10.30
CA GLY A 169 21.86 -6.08 11.26
C GLY A 169 21.04 -5.05 12.05
N LEU A 170 20.83 -3.84 11.51
CA LEU A 170 20.09 -2.74 12.16
C LEU A 170 18.61 -3.05 12.40
N GLY A 171 18.09 -4.19 11.94
CA GLY A 171 16.71 -4.61 12.21
C GLY A 171 16.37 -4.70 13.70
N PHE A 172 17.36 -4.84 14.59
CA PHE A 172 17.12 -4.83 16.05
C PHE A 172 16.58 -3.49 16.56
N LEU A 173 16.79 -2.38 15.84
CA LEU A 173 16.30 -1.05 16.23
C LEU A 173 14.77 -1.01 16.30
N ILE A 174 14.10 -1.86 15.52
CA ILE A 174 12.64 -1.99 15.53
C ILE A 174 12.15 -2.48 16.90
N ASP A 175 12.90 -3.35 17.57
CA ASP A 175 12.56 -3.89 18.90
C ASP A 175 12.60 -2.81 20.01
N PHE A 176 13.22 -1.65 19.74
CA PHE A 176 13.31 -0.53 20.68
C PHE A 176 12.18 0.49 20.52
N ILE A 177 11.31 0.34 19.51
CA ILE A 177 10.15 1.20 19.33
C ILE A 177 9.08 0.76 20.33
N SER A 178 8.79 1.60 21.32
CA SER A 178 7.79 1.29 22.34
C SER A 178 6.37 1.26 21.76
N GLY A 179 5.49 0.47 22.37
CA GLY A 179 4.06 0.43 22.00
C GLY A 179 3.39 1.82 21.94
N PRO A 180 3.60 2.70 22.94
CA PRO A 180 3.09 4.08 22.90
C PRO A 180 3.60 4.90 21.72
N VAL A 181 4.88 4.77 21.34
CA VAL A 181 5.45 5.47 20.17
C VAL A 181 4.80 4.99 18.88
N ASN A 182 4.66 3.66 18.73
CA ASN A 182 4.00 3.09 17.55
C ASN A 182 2.52 3.51 17.43
N SER A 183 1.80 3.55 18.56
CA SER A 183 0.41 3.99 18.63
C SER A 183 0.27 5.49 18.28
N GLY A 184 1.13 6.34 18.85
CA GLY A 184 1.17 7.77 18.53
C GLY A 184 1.52 8.05 17.07
N PHE A 185 2.53 7.36 16.54
CA PHE A 185 2.91 7.44 15.13
C PHE A 185 1.76 7.02 14.20
N THR A 186 1.12 5.87 14.47
CA THR A 186 0.01 5.37 13.65
C THR A 186 -1.18 6.33 13.67
N SER A 187 -1.49 6.93 14.82
CA SER A 187 -2.56 7.92 14.95
C SER A 187 -2.25 9.20 14.16
N ALA A 188 -1.02 9.71 14.24
CA ALA A 188 -0.59 10.88 13.49
C ALA A 188 -0.62 10.63 11.98
N VAL A 189 -0.13 9.46 11.54
CA VAL A 189 -0.22 9.00 10.15
C VAL A 189 -1.66 8.92 9.67
N ALA A 190 -2.58 8.39 10.48
CA ALA A 190 -3.99 8.31 10.10
C ALA A 190 -4.60 9.70 9.84
N ILE A 191 -4.32 10.68 10.71
CA ILE A 191 -4.76 12.07 10.53
C ILE A 191 -4.14 12.67 9.26
N LEU A 192 -2.84 12.43 9.03
CA LEU A 192 -2.13 12.92 7.84
C LEU A 192 -2.71 12.34 6.55
N ILE A 193 -3.03 11.05 6.52
CA ILE A 193 -3.68 10.39 5.39
C ILE A 193 -5.05 11.01 5.13
N VAL A 194 -5.88 11.19 6.17
CA VAL A 194 -7.19 11.83 6.01
C VAL A 194 -7.03 13.23 5.42
N ALA A 195 -6.13 14.05 5.97
CA ALA A 195 -5.84 15.38 5.46
C ALA A 195 -5.40 15.36 3.98
N SER A 196 -4.56 14.39 3.60
CA SER A 196 -4.08 14.28 2.21
C SER A 196 -5.14 13.85 1.22
N GLN A 197 -6.21 13.17 1.66
CA GLN A 197 -7.32 12.76 0.80
C GLN A 197 -8.41 13.84 0.64
N ILE A 198 -8.54 14.76 1.60
CA ILE A 198 -9.59 15.81 1.57
C ILE A 198 -9.52 16.64 0.27
N LYS A 199 -8.33 16.96 -0.21
CA LYS A 199 -8.14 17.75 -1.43
C LYS A 199 -8.73 17.07 -2.67
N ASP A 200 -8.54 15.76 -2.80
CA ASP A 200 -9.03 14.98 -3.92
C ASP A 200 -10.52 14.69 -3.77
N LEU A 201 -11.02 14.59 -2.53
CA LEU A 201 -12.46 14.50 -2.25
C LEU A 201 -13.21 15.76 -2.67
N ILE A 202 -12.65 16.95 -2.41
CA ILE A 202 -13.29 18.25 -2.69
C ILE A 202 -12.96 18.76 -4.12
N GLY A 203 -12.01 18.14 -4.81
CA GLY A 203 -11.61 18.49 -6.18
C GLY A 203 -10.73 19.74 -6.28
N ILE A 204 -10.00 20.08 -5.21
CA ILE A 204 -9.12 21.27 -5.16
C ILE A 204 -7.65 20.89 -5.41
N LYS A 205 -6.91 21.82 -6.03
CA LYS A 205 -5.47 21.66 -6.26
C LYS A 205 -4.68 22.11 -5.03
N ALA A 206 -4.72 21.32 -3.95
CA ALA A 206 -3.91 21.59 -2.77
C ALA A 206 -2.57 20.83 -2.81
N ALA A 207 -1.50 21.51 -2.40
CA ALA A 207 -0.18 20.93 -2.24
C ALA A 207 0.35 21.30 -0.86
N GLY A 208 0.93 20.32 -0.16
CA GLY A 208 1.46 20.49 1.18
C GLY A 208 2.21 19.24 1.59
N THR A 209 3.37 19.44 2.18
CA THR A 209 4.28 18.39 2.63
C THR A 209 4.03 18.01 4.09
N THR A 210 3.54 18.97 4.87
CA THR A 210 3.11 18.81 6.26
C THR A 210 1.59 18.89 6.41
N LEU A 211 1.08 18.41 7.55
CA LEU A 211 -0.34 18.53 7.90
C LEU A 211 -0.79 20.00 7.93
N LEU A 212 0.03 20.89 8.51
CA LEU A 212 -0.28 22.31 8.59
C LEU A 212 -0.33 22.96 7.20
N ASP A 213 0.64 22.67 6.34
CA ASP A 213 0.65 23.18 4.97
C ASP A 213 -0.58 22.70 4.19
N MET A 214 -0.95 21.42 4.34
CA MET A 214 -2.17 20.89 3.73
C MET A 214 -3.42 21.61 4.23
N ILE A 215 -3.59 21.82 5.54
CA ILE A 215 -4.76 22.54 6.08
C ILE A 215 -4.80 23.99 5.58
N ILE A 216 -3.67 24.68 5.58
CA ILE A 216 -3.59 26.08 5.11
C ILE A 216 -3.88 26.16 3.62
N SER A 217 -3.32 25.26 2.80
CA SER A 217 -3.57 25.20 1.36
C SER A 217 -5.04 24.89 1.06
N ILE A 218 -5.63 23.91 1.74
CA ILE A 218 -7.05 23.58 1.62
C ILE A 218 -7.93 24.77 2.00
N SER A 219 -7.60 25.48 3.09
CA SER A 219 -8.36 26.65 3.54
C SER A 219 -8.30 27.83 2.57
N LYS A 220 -7.18 28.02 1.86
CA LYS A 220 -7.03 29.09 0.86
C LYS A 220 -7.83 28.80 -0.41
N ASP A 221 -7.83 27.56 -0.86
CA ASP A 221 -8.47 27.15 -2.11
C ASP A 221 -9.90 26.62 -1.93
N ILE A 222 -10.45 26.69 -0.71
CA ILE A 222 -11.78 26.16 -0.35
C ILE A 222 -12.90 26.71 -1.25
N ASN A 223 -12.76 27.92 -1.77
CA ASN A 223 -13.75 28.57 -2.63
C ASN A 223 -13.79 28.01 -4.06
N HIS A 224 -12.78 27.22 -4.47
CA HIS A 224 -12.66 26.66 -5.82
C HIS A 224 -13.00 25.15 -5.85
N PHE A 225 -13.87 24.69 -4.95
CA PHE A 225 -14.23 23.27 -4.90
C PHE A 225 -15.05 22.82 -6.11
N GLN A 226 -14.82 21.58 -6.55
CA GLN A 226 -15.57 20.97 -7.64
C GLN A 226 -16.72 20.17 -7.06
N LEU A 227 -17.95 20.62 -7.34
CA LEU A 227 -19.18 19.99 -6.85
C LEU A 227 -19.29 18.53 -7.29
N GLY A 228 -18.87 18.21 -8.52
CA GLY A 228 -18.90 16.84 -9.03
C GLY A 228 -18.04 15.89 -8.21
N ASP A 229 -16.75 16.20 -8.06
CA ASP A 229 -15.82 15.40 -7.25
C ASP A 229 -16.32 15.21 -5.81
N THR A 230 -16.82 16.28 -5.20
CA THR A 230 -17.35 16.27 -3.83
C THR A 230 -18.53 15.33 -3.68
N TRP A 231 -19.53 15.42 -4.57
CA TRP A 231 -20.69 14.55 -4.53
C TRP A 231 -20.35 13.09 -4.81
N LEU A 232 -19.52 12.84 -5.82
CA LEU A 232 -19.06 11.49 -6.15
C LEU A 232 -18.33 10.86 -4.97
N GLY A 233 -17.40 11.60 -4.36
CA GLY A 233 -16.64 11.17 -3.19
C GLY A 233 -17.51 10.85 -1.99
N ILE A 234 -18.46 11.73 -1.64
CA ILE A 234 -19.39 11.51 -0.52
C ILE A 234 -20.26 10.27 -0.78
N ILE A 235 -20.81 10.12 -2.00
CA ILE A 235 -21.60 8.96 -2.39
C ILE A 235 -20.78 7.68 -2.26
N CYS A 236 -19.53 7.67 -2.76
CA CYS A 236 -18.62 6.54 -2.62
C CYS A 236 -18.37 6.17 -1.15
N ILE A 237 -18.13 7.15 -0.27
CA ILE A 237 -17.95 6.91 1.18
C ILE A 237 -19.20 6.29 1.78
N VAL A 238 -20.38 6.86 1.52
CA VAL A 238 -21.66 6.35 2.03
C VAL A 238 -21.90 4.92 1.55
N VAL A 239 -21.69 4.63 0.27
CA VAL A 239 -21.83 3.28 -0.30
C VAL A 239 -20.86 2.30 0.35
N ILE A 240 -19.58 2.66 0.51
CA ILE A 240 -18.58 1.80 1.17
C ILE A 240 -19.01 1.49 2.62
N LEU A 241 -19.49 2.49 3.36
CA LEU A 241 -19.96 2.31 4.74
C LEU A 241 -21.23 1.45 4.81
N LEU A 242 -22.16 1.61 3.88
CA LEU A 242 -23.35 0.77 3.78
C LEU A 242 -22.99 -0.68 3.44
N LEU A 243 -22.12 -0.92 2.46
CA LEU A 243 -21.63 -2.25 2.11
C LEU A 243 -20.88 -2.91 3.27
N ARG A 244 -20.09 -2.14 4.03
CA ARG A 244 -19.47 -2.61 5.26
C ARG A 244 -20.52 -3.02 6.30
N ARG A 245 -21.55 -2.20 6.51
CA ARG A 245 -22.63 -2.51 7.45
C ARG A 245 -23.41 -3.76 7.04
N MET A 246 -23.71 -3.91 5.75
CA MET A 246 -24.37 -5.12 5.21
C MET A 246 -23.56 -6.39 5.49
N ALA A 247 -22.24 -6.33 5.37
CA ALA A 247 -21.36 -7.47 5.65
C ALA A 247 -21.36 -7.90 7.14
N LEU A 248 -21.63 -6.95 8.04
CA LEU A 248 -21.70 -7.19 9.48
C LEU A 248 -23.08 -7.70 9.92
N CYS A 249 -24.14 -7.41 9.14
CA CYS A 249 -25.49 -7.89 9.41
C CYS A 249 -25.64 -9.35 8.95
N GLN A 250 -25.61 -10.29 9.89
CA GLN A 250 -25.99 -11.68 9.63
C GLN A 250 -27.50 -11.83 9.73
N ILE A 251 -28.13 -12.39 8.70
CA ILE A 251 -29.56 -12.70 8.67
C ILE A 251 -29.77 -14.12 9.19
N GLY A 252 -30.67 -14.27 10.18
CA GLY A 252 -31.09 -15.55 10.73
C GLY A 252 -30.78 -15.72 12.22
N PRO A 253 -31.22 -16.83 12.85
CA PRO A 253 -30.90 -17.15 14.23
C PRO A 253 -29.39 -17.33 14.43
N LYS A 254 -28.90 -16.97 15.62
CA LYS A 254 -27.47 -17.02 15.98
C LYS A 254 -26.91 -18.46 16.01
N ASP A 255 -27.79 -19.46 16.09
CA ASP A 255 -27.41 -20.87 16.12
C ASP A 255 -27.30 -21.47 14.72
N VAL A 256 -26.08 -21.92 14.38
CA VAL A 256 -25.70 -22.48 13.05
C VAL A 256 -26.54 -23.71 12.65
N LYS A 257 -27.11 -24.41 13.65
CA LYS A 257 -27.93 -25.62 13.47
C LYS A 257 -29.37 -25.31 13.03
N GLU A 258 -29.87 -24.10 13.28
CA GLU A 258 -31.23 -23.67 12.89
C GLU A 258 -31.24 -22.83 11.60
N GLN A 259 -30.07 -22.60 11.00
CA GLN A 259 -29.96 -21.83 9.77
C GLN A 259 -30.34 -22.68 8.55
N THR A 260 -31.43 -22.28 7.89
CA THR A 260 -31.83 -22.76 6.56
C THR A 260 -30.71 -22.52 5.55
N THR A 261 -30.62 -23.38 4.53
CA THR A 261 -29.64 -23.25 3.43
C THR A 261 -29.69 -21.88 2.75
N PHE A 262 -30.89 -21.26 2.68
CA PHE A 262 -31.08 -19.90 2.20
C PHE A 262 -30.36 -18.84 3.07
N HIS A 263 -30.45 -18.93 4.40
CA HIS A 263 -29.74 -18.01 5.31
C HIS A 263 -28.22 -18.14 5.16
N LYS A 264 -27.71 -19.37 5.00
CA LYS A 264 -26.28 -19.62 4.79
C LYS A 264 -25.79 -19.02 3.47
N ILE A 265 -26.55 -19.19 2.38
CA ILE A 265 -26.23 -18.58 1.08
C ILE A 265 -26.26 -17.06 1.19
N MET A 266 -27.30 -16.48 1.78
CA MET A 266 -27.44 -15.03 1.88
C MET A 266 -26.34 -14.39 2.73
N ASN A 267 -26.01 -14.96 3.89
CA ASN A 267 -24.92 -14.49 4.74
C ASN A 267 -23.56 -14.59 4.04
N ARG A 268 -23.33 -15.67 3.28
CA ARG A 268 -22.10 -15.84 2.50
C ARG A 268 -21.99 -14.79 1.38
N THR A 269 -23.09 -14.49 0.70
CA THR A 269 -23.13 -13.45 -0.34
C THR A 269 -22.93 -12.05 0.25
N MET A 270 -23.55 -11.74 1.40
CA MET A 270 -23.35 -10.45 2.09
C MET A 270 -21.90 -10.26 2.54
N TRP A 271 -21.29 -11.32 3.08
CA TRP A 271 -19.87 -11.31 3.43
C TRP A 271 -18.96 -11.11 2.22
N LEU A 272 -19.25 -11.77 1.09
CA LEU A 272 -18.50 -11.63 -0.16
C LEU A 272 -18.61 -10.20 -0.69
N ILE A 273 -19.82 -9.63 -0.76
CA ILE A 273 -20.05 -8.24 -1.17
C ILE A 273 -19.27 -7.26 -0.27
N GLY A 274 -19.30 -7.51 1.05
CA GLY A 274 -18.52 -6.74 2.02
C GLY A 274 -17.02 -6.78 1.80
N THR A 275 -16.51 -7.94 1.38
CA THR A 275 -15.10 -8.18 1.10
C THR A 275 -14.66 -7.45 -0.18
N PHE A 276 -15.49 -7.47 -1.22
CA PHE A 276 -15.24 -6.77 -2.49
C PHE A 276 -15.70 -5.29 -2.52
N ARG A 277 -16.08 -4.70 -1.38
CA ARG A 277 -16.66 -3.35 -1.30
C ARG A 277 -15.86 -2.26 -2.04
N ASN A 278 -14.53 -2.26 -1.91
CA ASN A 278 -13.66 -1.27 -2.53
C ASN A 278 -13.64 -1.45 -4.05
N SER A 279 -13.52 -2.69 -4.51
CA SER A 279 -13.51 -3.05 -5.93
C SER A 279 -14.84 -2.72 -6.60
N ILE A 280 -15.97 -3.01 -5.94
CA ILE A 280 -17.31 -2.70 -6.43
C ILE A 280 -17.45 -1.20 -6.67
N VAL A 281 -17.07 -0.37 -5.68
CA VAL A 281 -17.18 1.09 -5.79
C VAL A 281 -16.30 1.64 -6.91
N VAL A 282 -15.08 1.11 -7.06
CA VAL A 282 -14.16 1.54 -8.14
C VAL A 282 -14.67 1.14 -9.52
N ILE A 283 -15.18 -0.08 -9.69
CA ILE A 283 -15.73 -0.54 -10.97
C ILE A 283 -16.97 0.27 -11.35
N VAL A 284 -17.90 0.48 -10.40
CA VAL A 284 -19.13 1.25 -10.65
C VAL A 284 -18.81 2.70 -10.96
N SER A 285 -17.95 3.36 -10.17
CA SER A 285 -17.55 4.75 -10.44
C SER A 285 -16.81 4.91 -11.78
N SER A 286 -15.94 3.96 -12.12
CA SER A 286 -15.26 3.94 -13.42
C SER A 286 -16.25 3.75 -14.58
N TYR A 287 -17.25 2.89 -14.41
CA TYR A 287 -18.31 2.68 -15.41
C TYR A 287 -19.18 3.93 -15.58
N VAL A 288 -19.57 4.58 -14.48
CA VAL A 288 -20.30 5.87 -14.53
C VAL A 288 -19.46 6.91 -15.28
N GLY A 289 -18.17 7.04 -14.96
CA GLY A 289 -17.26 7.92 -15.68
C GLY A 289 -17.18 7.62 -17.18
N TYR A 290 -17.09 6.34 -17.55
CA TYR A 290 -17.10 5.90 -18.95
C TYR A 290 -18.37 6.28 -19.71
N VAL A 291 -19.55 6.10 -19.08
CA VAL A 291 -20.84 6.49 -19.67
C VAL A 291 -20.88 8.00 -19.90
N TYR A 292 -20.47 8.82 -18.92
CA TYR A 292 -20.44 10.27 -19.08
C TYR A 292 -19.50 10.72 -20.21
N ILE A 293 -18.29 10.18 -20.29
CA ILE A 293 -17.31 10.52 -21.35
C ILE A 293 -17.88 10.17 -22.73
N THR A 294 -18.47 8.98 -22.86
CA THR A 294 -19.07 8.51 -24.12
C THR A 294 -20.28 9.36 -24.52
N SER A 295 -21.13 9.74 -23.56
CA SER A 295 -22.28 10.63 -23.80
C SER A 295 -21.88 12.05 -24.20
N SER A 296 -20.72 12.53 -23.74
CA SER A 296 -20.14 13.81 -24.16
C SER A 296 -19.49 13.77 -25.55
N GLY A 297 -19.42 12.59 -26.20
CA GLY A 297 -18.78 12.43 -27.50
C GLY A 297 -17.25 12.57 -27.46
N HIS A 298 -16.64 12.55 -26.27
CA HIS A 298 -15.20 12.67 -26.10
C HIS A 298 -14.54 11.29 -26.21
N ASP A 299 -13.42 11.21 -26.93
CA ASP A 299 -12.71 9.95 -27.09
C ASP A 299 -11.96 9.59 -25.79
N VAL A 300 -12.30 8.43 -25.22
CA VAL A 300 -11.70 7.87 -24.00
C VAL A 300 -10.18 7.68 -24.13
N THR A 301 -9.67 7.54 -25.36
CA THR A 301 -8.24 7.32 -25.64
C THR A 301 -7.45 8.61 -25.87
N SER A 302 -8.13 9.75 -25.93
CA SER A 302 -7.53 11.07 -26.09
C SER A 302 -6.82 11.52 -24.81
N SER A 303 -5.71 12.27 -24.98
CA SER A 303 -4.95 12.83 -23.85
C SER A 303 -5.53 14.15 -23.33
N GLU A 304 -6.60 14.63 -23.96
CA GLU A 304 -7.32 15.84 -23.58
C GLU A 304 -8.29 15.56 -22.43
N ILE A 305 -8.38 16.50 -21.50
CA ILE A 305 -9.22 16.40 -20.31
C ILE A 305 -10.70 16.43 -20.75
N PRO A 306 -11.49 15.38 -20.48
CA PRO A 306 -12.90 15.35 -20.86
C PRO A 306 -13.69 16.50 -20.19
N PRO A 307 -14.71 17.05 -20.85
CA PRO A 307 -15.58 18.10 -20.30
C PRO A 307 -16.61 17.50 -19.32
N ILE A 308 -16.13 16.81 -18.30
CA ILE A 308 -16.94 16.15 -17.27
C ILE A 308 -16.73 16.85 -15.91
N PRO A 309 -17.71 16.78 -15.00
CA PRO A 309 -17.65 17.46 -13.71
C PRO A 309 -16.72 16.77 -12.69
N PHE A 310 -15.98 15.72 -13.11
CA PHE A 310 -15.14 14.90 -12.24
C PHE A 310 -13.69 14.87 -12.74
N LYS A 311 -12.74 14.89 -11.82
CA LYS A 311 -11.32 14.70 -12.11
C LYS A 311 -11.03 13.25 -12.50
N VAL A 312 -10.49 13.05 -13.69
CA VAL A 312 -10.03 11.73 -14.17
C VAL A 312 -8.53 11.57 -14.07
N VAL A 313 -8.09 10.33 -13.90
CA VAL A 313 -6.66 9.94 -13.84
C VAL A 313 -5.94 10.24 -15.17
N GLY A 314 -6.67 10.20 -16.28
CA GLY A 314 -6.13 10.40 -17.63
C GLY A 314 -5.59 9.10 -18.25
N LYS A 315 -4.87 9.24 -19.37
CA LYS A 315 -4.33 8.11 -20.13
C LYS A 315 -3.15 7.47 -19.42
N ILE A 316 -3.22 6.16 -19.20
CA ILE A 316 -2.13 5.35 -18.67
C ILE A 316 -1.47 4.61 -19.83
N PRO A 317 -0.13 4.69 -20.02
CA PRO A 317 0.55 3.96 -21.08
C PRO A 317 0.38 2.45 -20.87
N SER A 318 0.10 1.73 -21.96
CA SER A 318 0.02 0.27 -21.95
C SER A 318 1.41 -0.35 -22.07
N GLY A 319 1.58 -1.50 -21.41
CA GLY A 319 2.81 -2.29 -21.48
C GLY A 319 3.72 -2.16 -20.26
N LEU A 320 4.76 -2.99 -20.28
CA LEU A 320 5.84 -2.96 -19.29
C LEU A 320 6.80 -1.80 -19.61
N PRO A 321 7.40 -1.17 -18.59
CA PRO A 321 8.43 -0.17 -18.82
C PRO A 321 9.64 -0.83 -19.47
N GLU A 322 10.38 -0.08 -20.27
CA GLU A 322 11.70 -0.52 -20.74
C GLU A 322 12.61 -0.74 -19.53
N PHE A 323 13.28 -1.89 -19.51
CA PHE A 323 14.21 -2.20 -18.43
C PHE A 323 15.48 -1.38 -18.62
N ASP A 324 15.66 -0.37 -17.76
CA ASP A 324 16.82 0.50 -17.75
C ASP A 324 17.41 0.57 -16.34
N LEU A 325 18.72 0.80 -16.26
CA LEU A 325 19.38 1.06 -14.98
C LEU A 325 19.02 2.47 -14.48
N PRO A 326 19.05 2.72 -13.16
CA PRO A 326 18.84 4.06 -12.65
C PRO A 326 19.86 5.02 -13.28
N LYS A 327 19.36 6.11 -13.87
CA LYS A 327 20.23 7.11 -14.51
C LYS A 327 20.94 7.91 -13.42
N PHE A 328 22.27 7.86 -13.43
CA PHE A 328 23.13 8.61 -12.52
C PHE A 328 23.53 9.99 -13.06
N SER A 329 23.05 10.36 -14.25
CA SER A 329 23.23 11.68 -14.84
C SER A 329 22.08 11.97 -15.80
N ILE A 330 21.65 13.24 -15.85
CA ILE A 330 20.63 13.69 -16.79
C ILE A 330 21.11 14.90 -17.57
N THR A 331 20.71 14.99 -18.83
CA THR A 331 20.85 16.21 -19.63
C THR A 331 19.59 17.04 -19.49
N ARG A 332 19.69 18.22 -18.89
CA ARG A 332 18.58 19.18 -18.82
C ARG A 332 18.26 19.73 -20.22
N ASP A 333 17.07 20.31 -20.37
CA ASP A 333 16.61 20.92 -21.63
C ASP A 333 17.52 22.06 -22.15
N ASN A 334 18.31 22.65 -21.26
CA ASN A 334 19.31 23.67 -21.57
C ASN A 334 20.67 23.08 -22.04
N GLY A 335 20.76 21.76 -22.23
CA GLY A 335 21.98 21.06 -22.64
C GLY A 335 23.01 20.83 -21.53
N THR A 336 22.76 21.29 -20.30
CA THR A 336 23.66 21.02 -19.17
C THR A 336 23.48 19.59 -18.66
N THR A 337 24.60 18.88 -18.48
CA THR A 337 24.59 17.54 -17.89
C THR A 337 24.76 17.64 -16.38
N VAL A 338 23.76 17.18 -15.65
CA VAL A 338 23.74 17.08 -14.19
C VAL A 338 24.38 15.77 -13.81
N GLY A 339 25.46 15.84 -13.04
CA GLY A 339 26.12 14.64 -12.50
C GLY A 339 25.38 14.06 -11.30
N PHE A 340 25.74 12.84 -10.90
CA PHE A 340 25.12 12.13 -9.78
C PHE A 340 25.06 12.95 -8.48
N PHE A 341 26.19 13.55 -8.07
CA PHE A 341 26.24 14.32 -6.82
C PHE A 341 25.36 15.56 -6.87
N GLU A 342 25.22 16.20 -8.03
CA GLU A 342 24.34 17.34 -8.21
C GLU A 342 22.88 16.88 -8.16
N MET A 343 22.51 15.78 -8.82
CA MET A 343 21.17 15.19 -8.72
C MET A 343 20.80 14.84 -7.28
N VAL A 344 21.73 14.28 -6.50
CA VAL A 344 21.50 13.95 -5.09
C VAL A 344 21.40 15.22 -4.24
N SER A 345 22.16 16.27 -4.55
CA SER A 345 22.08 17.55 -3.84
C SER A 345 20.77 18.31 -4.08
N GLU A 346 20.08 18.02 -5.19
CA GLU A 346 18.77 18.59 -5.51
C GLU A 346 17.62 17.95 -4.73
N TYR A 347 17.84 16.77 -4.14
CA TYR A 347 16.91 16.23 -3.15
C TYR A 347 16.88 17.17 -1.95
N ARG A 348 15.83 17.97 -1.86
CA ARG A 348 15.60 18.84 -0.71
C ARG A 348 14.77 18.07 0.30
N VAL A 349 15.27 17.92 1.51
CA VAL A 349 14.43 17.64 2.67
C VAL A 349 14.09 19.00 3.24
N LEU A 350 12.81 19.37 3.28
CA LEU A 350 12.39 20.55 4.05
C LEU A 350 12.80 20.31 5.50
N GLU A 351 13.76 21.09 6.00
CA GLU A 351 13.95 21.24 7.44
C GLU A 351 12.64 21.83 7.99
N LEU A 352 12.07 21.12 8.97
CA LEU A 352 10.81 21.45 9.65
C LEU A 352 10.85 22.82 10.33
#